data_AF-A0A2G9RWW4-F1
#
_entry.id   AF-A0A2G9RWW4-F1
#
_cell.length_a   1.000
_cell.length_b   1.000
_cell.length_c   1.000
_cell.angle_alpha   90.00
_cell.angle_beta   90.00
_cell.angle_gamma   90.00
#
_symmetry.space_group_name_H-M   'P 1'
#
loop_
_entity.id
_entity.type
_entity.pdbx_description
1 polymer ?
#
loop_
_entity_poly.entity_id
_entity_poly.type
_entity_poly.pdbx_seq_one_letter_code
_entity_poly.pdbx_strand_id
1 'polypeptide(L)'
;GDKRNDLNIFCLSVILSITLVYNSKGTIDEDAIEKLRFVIGVVQNTQRVEERNHCRGCIRMYFKTRKCFVFDPPSGNNDVLQRMDEVSEEEISSTFLAQAEKFCTYIYENSEVKYLDQIHEATGKMLGELATLYTEAIMSSKATSMENVVMSISKIENEAAVQEATEHYEKMMRERGRFPTETDKAFTELSIQCEEEALQIFMKKSFKDSELSFQKQYMKNMEQKKHEFSEMNKMKSLKYCEELLRKHSKDHEEAMRQGLYCAPGGYQKFQEDMGQIVERYNKEPGKGLQEQGLYIRQGFYEEADMYHQQLKDLKGEVEKLKETSWVDSAVDMFCDIVQFLSWKGTVVAGLVRTARDFFKKKAL
;
A
#
# COMPACT_ATOMS: atom_id res chain seq x y z
N GLY A 1 32.49 23.28 32.17
CA GLY A 1 32.04 22.97 30.80
C GLY A 1 32.97 23.64 29.81
N ASP A 2 33.07 23.08 28.60
CA ASP A 2 33.60 23.80 27.45
C ASP A 2 32.52 24.80 26.98
N LYS A 3 32.86 26.08 26.94
CA LYS A 3 31.95 27.18 26.57
C LYS A 3 31.29 26.98 25.20
N ARG A 4 31.94 26.27 24.26
CA ARG A 4 31.33 25.96 22.96
C ARG A 4 30.19 24.96 23.08
N ASN A 5 30.38 23.91 23.86
CA ASN A 5 29.35 22.90 24.06
C ASN A 5 28.17 23.46 24.87
N ASP A 6 28.43 24.36 25.83
CA ASP A 6 27.40 25.04 26.60
C ASP A 6 26.45 25.84 25.68
N LEU A 7 27.00 26.54 24.66
CA LEU A 7 26.21 27.26 23.67
C LEU A 7 25.39 26.30 22.79
N ASN A 8 26.01 25.21 22.32
CA ASN A 8 25.35 24.23 21.46
C ASN A 8 24.19 23.53 22.17
N ILE A 9 24.37 23.13 23.43
CA ILE A 9 23.31 22.52 24.25
C ILE A 9 22.16 23.49 24.45
N PHE A 10 22.46 24.77 24.69
CA PHE A 10 21.41 25.78 24.83
C PHE A 10 20.63 25.97 23.54
N CYS A 11 21.32 26.11 22.40
CA CYS A 11 20.68 26.24 21.09
C CYS A 11 19.76 25.06 20.78
N LEU A 12 20.22 23.82 21.03
CA LEU A 12 19.38 22.62 20.88
C LEU A 12 18.17 22.67 21.81
N SER A 13 18.35 23.09 23.07
CA SER A 13 17.25 23.23 24.03
C SER A 13 16.19 24.22 23.54
N VAL A 14 16.58 25.36 22.97
CA VAL A 14 15.65 26.35 22.40
C VAL A 14 14.89 25.77 21.21
N ILE A 15 15.59 25.13 20.29
CA ILE A 15 15.01 24.69 19.03
C ILE A 15 14.07 23.50 19.24
N LEU A 16 14.44 22.57 20.13
CA LEU A 16 13.68 21.35 20.39
C LEU A 16 12.53 21.58 21.39
N SER A 17 12.64 22.55 22.30
CA SER A 17 11.57 22.84 23.26
C SER A 17 10.46 23.73 22.67
N ILE A 18 9.29 23.64 23.27
CA ILE A 18 8.18 24.59 23.08
C ILE A 18 8.15 25.62 24.22
N THR A 19 8.41 25.16 25.44
CA THR A 19 8.58 25.97 26.64
C THR A 19 10.00 25.80 27.15
N LEU A 20 10.77 26.90 27.17
CA LEU A 20 12.13 26.90 27.70
C LEU A 20 12.11 27.41 29.15
N VAL A 21 12.55 26.57 30.08
CA VAL A 21 12.73 26.95 31.48
C VAL A 21 14.18 27.35 31.72
N TYR A 22 14.42 28.65 31.89
CA TYR A 22 15.72 29.17 32.29
C TYR A 22 15.79 29.32 33.81
N ASN A 23 16.63 28.53 34.47
CA ASN A 23 16.77 28.52 35.92
C ASN A 23 18.03 29.31 36.35
N SER A 24 17.86 30.27 37.27
CA SER A 24 18.94 31.07 37.83
C SER A 24 18.76 31.23 39.34
N LYS A 25 19.87 31.17 40.09
CA LYS A 25 19.87 31.42 41.55
C LYS A 25 20.11 32.89 41.85
N GLY A 26 19.31 33.46 42.74
CA GLY A 26 19.43 34.86 43.18
C GLY A 26 18.49 35.79 42.41
N THR A 27 18.80 37.08 42.41
CA THR A 27 18.04 38.06 41.63
C THR A 27 18.45 38.03 40.17
N ILE A 28 17.55 38.43 39.27
CA ILE A 28 17.89 38.64 37.85
C ILE A 28 18.73 39.94 37.77
N ASP A 29 20.02 39.80 38.03
CA ASP A 29 21.01 40.86 37.98
C ASP A 29 21.69 40.93 36.60
N GLU A 30 22.66 41.83 36.45
CA GLU A 30 23.36 42.03 35.18
C GLU A 30 24.15 40.77 34.77
N ASP A 31 24.68 40.01 35.73
CA ASP A 31 25.41 38.75 35.48
C ASP A 31 24.47 37.63 34.98
N ALA A 32 23.25 37.55 35.52
CA ALA A 32 22.23 36.62 35.02
C ALA A 32 21.84 36.92 33.57
N ILE A 33 21.74 38.20 33.22
CA ILE A 33 21.47 38.65 31.84
C ILE A 33 22.67 38.41 30.94
N GLU A 34 23.89 38.58 31.43
CA GLU A 34 25.11 38.31 30.66
C GLU A 34 25.31 36.81 30.37
N LYS A 35 24.87 35.92 31.26
CA LYS A 35 24.81 34.47 30.98
C LYS A 35 23.80 34.16 29.86
N LEU A 36 22.68 34.87 29.80
CA LEU A 36 21.72 34.81 28.68
C LEU A 36 22.30 35.44 27.40
N ARG A 37 23.20 36.43 27.50
CA ARG A 37 23.89 37.04 26.35
C ARG A 37 24.79 36.06 25.61
N PHE A 38 25.57 35.28 26.37
CA PHE A 38 26.44 34.24 25.80
C PHE A 38 25.65 33.24 24.96
N VAL A 39 24.43 33.00 25.40
CA VAL A 39 23.45 32.06 24.89
C VAL A 39 22.72 32.54 23.62
N ILE A 40 22.51 33.85 23.45
CA ILE A 40 21.84 34.44 22.28
C ILE A 40 22.83 34.67 21.11
N GLY A 41 24.12 34.41 21.32
CA GLY A 41 25.13 34.46 20.24
C GLY A 41 25.38 35.85 19.67
N VAL A 42 25.19 36.91 20.48
CA VAL A 42 25.43 38.29 20.05
C VAL A 42 26.92 38.59 20.18
N VAL A 43 27.65 38.48 19.07
CA VAL A 43 28.99 39.08 18.93
C VAL A 43 28.83 40.39 18.18
N GLN A 44 28.60 41.49 18.91
CA GLN A 44 28.80 42.83 18.37
C GLN A 44 29.51 43.70 19.41
N ASN A 45 30.52 44.41 18.93
CA ASN A 45 31.51 45.17 19.69
C ASN A 45 31.02 46.63 19.81
N THR A 46 30.05 46.88 20.69
CA THR A 46 29.49 48.23 20.94
C THR A 46 29.24 48.49 22.43
N GLN A 47 28.98 49.73 22.82
CA GLN A 47 28.89 50.14 24.24
C GLN A 47 27.93 49.26 25.06
N ARG A 48 28.32 48.89 26.29
CA ARG A 48 27.60 48.01 27.25
C ARG A 48 26.08 48.24 27.35
N VAL A 49 25.62 49.49 27.18
CA VAL A 49 24.19 49.84 27.27
C VAL A 49 23.40 49.36 26.04
N GLU A 50 23.96 49.46 24.84
CA GLU A 50 23.34 48.99 23.60
C GLU A 50 23.27 47.46 23.56
N GLU A 51 24.34 46.79 23.99
CA GLU A 51 24.41 45.33 24.08
C GLU A 51 23.35 44.75 25.04
N ARG A 52 23.14 45.41 26.18
CA ARG A 52 22.12 45.03 27.17
C ARG A 52 20.70 45.16 26.63
N ASN A 53 20.42 46.28 25.96
CA ASN A 53 19.13 46.53 25.35
C ASN A 53 18.88 45.57 24.18
N HIS A 54 19.93 45.20 23.45
CA HIS A 54 19.88 44.21 22.38
C HIS A 54 19.55 42.81 22.92
N CYS A 55 20.23 42.31 23.96
CA CYS A 55 19.89 41.02 24.58
C CYS A 55 18.45 40.97 25.12
N ARG A 56 18.03 42.02 25.84
CA ARG A 56 16.64 42.15 26.29
C ARG A 56 15.67 42.19 25.10
N GLY A 57 16.06 42.84 24.00
CA GLY A 57 15.33 42.88 22.74
C GLY A 57 15.19 41.49 22.11
N CYS A 58 16.27 40.73 21.99
CA CYS A 58 16.28 39.37 21.45
C CYS A 58 15.38 38.44 22.28
N ILE A 59 15.49 38.43 23.61
CA ILE A 59 14.60 37.62 24.46
C ILE A 59 13.14 38.01 24.21
N ARG A 60 12.86 39.31 24.12
CA ARG A 60 11.51 39.81 23.88
C ARG A 60 10.96 39.46 22.50
N MET A 61 11.84 39.42 21.51
CA MET A 61 11.52 39.13 20.11
C MET A 61 11.31 37.63 19.87
N TYR A 62 12.19 36.78 20.41
CA TYR A 62 12.15 35.34 20.18
C TYR A 62 11.12 34.62 21.06
N PHE A 63 10.97 35.02 22.33
CA PHE A 63 10.06 34.35 23.27
C PHE A 63 8.85 35.25 23.55
N LYS A 64 7.79 35.16 22.74
CA LYS A 64 6.63 36.08 22.84
C LYS A 64 5.94 36.03 24.20
N THR A 65 5.75 34.82 24.74
CA THR A 65 5.18 34.58 26.07
C THR A 65 6.31 34.36 27.08
N ARG A 66 6.27 35.07 28.21
CA ARG A 66 7.32 35.02 29.24
C ARG A 66 6.65 35.02 30.61
N LYS A 67 7.03 34.06 31.47
CA LYS A 67 6.57 33.95 32.85
C LYS A 67 7.77 33.85 33.78
N CYS A 68 7.68 34.48 34.94
CA CYS A 68 8.71 34.42 35.97
C CYS A 68 8.10 33.77 37.22
N PHE A 69 8.80 32.79 37.77
CA PHE A 69 8.50 32.15 39.04
C PHE A 69 9.66 32.41 39.99
N VAL A 70 9.34 32.67 41.25
CA VAL A 70 10.33 32.85 42.31
C VAL A 70 10.14 31.73 43.32
N PHE A 71 11.26 31.24 43.83
CA PHE A 71 11.30 30.14 44.78
C PHE A 71 12.10 30.58 46.00
N ASP A 72 11.49 30.42 47.16
CA ASP A 72 12.22 30.51 48.42
C ASP A 72 13.17 29.32 48.56
N PRO A 73 14.21 29.39 49.41
CA PRO A 73 15.05 28.23 49.65
C PRO A 73 14.22 27.01 50.10
N PRO A 74 14.47 25.81 49.55
CA PRO A 74 13.71 24.61 49.90
C PRO A 74 13.76 24.29 51.41
N SER A 75 14.89 24.57 52.05
CA SER A 75 15.07 24.47 53.49
C SER A 75 16.09 25.48 53.99
N GLY A 76 15.99 25.86 55.26
CA GLY A 76 17.04 26.62 55.97
C GLY A 76 18.16 25.73 56.50
N ASN A 77 17.99 24.39 56.46
CA ASN A 77 18.99 23.44 56.92
C ASN A 77 19.88 22.98 55.77
N ASN A 78 21.19 23.20 55.87
CA ASN A 78 22.16 22.77 54.87
C ASN A 78 22.22 21.25 54.70
N ASP A 79 22.01 20.47 55.77
CA ASP A 79 22.03 19.00 55.69
C ASP A 79 20.86 18.46 54.86
N VAL A 80 19.74 19.19 54.86
CA VAL A 80 18.58 18.91 54.01
C VAL A 80 18.91 19.27 52.56
N LEU A 81 19.48 20.46 52.31
CA LEU A 81 19.85 20.91 50.96
C LEU A 81 20.89 20.00 50.27
N GLN A 82 21.76 19.33 51.03
CA GLN A 82 22.75 18.39 50.48
C GLN A 82 22.15 17.02 50.09
N ARG A 83 20.96 16.68 50.59
CA ARG A 83 20.33 15.36 50.42
C ARG A 83 18.93 15.46 49.80
N MET A 84 18.69 16.50 48.99
CA MET A 84 17.36 16.83 48.44
C MET A 84 16.66 15.67 47.73
N ASP A 85 17.39 14.71 47.17
CA ASP A 85 16.82 13.53 46.50
C ASP A 85 16.24 12.48 47.48
N GLU A 86 16.58 12.56 48.78
CA GLU A 86 16.20 11.61 49.84
C GLU A 86 15.27 12.22 50.89
N VAL A 87 15.04 13.54 50.83
CA VAL A 87 14.33 14.32 51.85
C VAL A 87 12.82 14.19 51.66
N SER A 88 12.10 14.06 52.77
CA SER A 88 10.64 14.01 52.80
C SER A 88 10.01 15.40 52.61
N GLU A 89 8.81 15.51 52.03
CA GLU A 89 8.15 16.82 51.81
C GLU A 89 7.89 17.56 53.13
N GLU A 90 7.76 16.84 54.26
CA GLU A 90 7.58 17.41 55.60
C GLU A 90 8.80 18.21 56.09
N GLU A 91 9.99 17.91 55.56
CA GLU A 91 11.25 18.61 55.88
C GLU A 91 11.51 19.82 54.95
N ILE A 92 10.66 20.00 53.95
CA ILE A 92 10.73 21.08 52.97
C ILE A 92 9.79 22.22 53.40
N SER A 93 10.22 23.45 53.14
CA SER A 93 9.39 24.64 53.37
C SER A 93 8.05 24.52 52.63
N SER A 94 6.94 24.62 53.37
CA SER A 94 5.59 24.62 52.79
C SER A 94 5.38 25.74 51.77
N THR A 95 6.06 26.87 51.93
CA THR A 95 6.04 27.98 50.97
C THR A 95 6.70 27.58 49.66
N PHE A 96 7.85 26.88 49.71
CA PHE A 96 8.54 26.38 48.53
C PHE A 96 7.69 25.32 47.82
N LEU A 97 7.07 24.39 48.56
CA LEU A 97 6.18 23.37 47.99
C LEU A 97 5.01 24.01 47.24
N ALA A 98 4.34 25.01 47.84
CA ALA A 98 3.26 25.74 47.18
C ALA A 98 3.72 26.51 45.93
N GLN A 99 4.95 27.06 45.94
CA GLN A 99 5.53 27.72 44.76
C GLN A 99 5.85 26.70 43.65
N ALA A 100 6.40 25.54 44.00
CA ALA A 100 6.70 24.43 43.09
C ALA A 100 5.43 23.87 42.46
N GLU A 101 4.39 23.60 43.25
CA GLU A 101 3.09 23.15 42.76
C GLU A 101 2.50 24.15 41.77
N LYS A 102 2.54 25.45 42.10
CA LYS A 102 2.04 26.51 41.22
C LYS A 102 2.83 26.62 39.92
N PHE A 103 4.14 26.40 39.96
CA PHE A 103 4.98 26.33 38.77
C PHE A 103 4.63 25.12 37.90
N CYS A 104 4.59 23.92 38.48
CA CYS A 104 4.27 22.68 37.76
C CYS A 104 2.88 22.75 37.12
N THR A 105 1.88 23.20 37.89
CA THR A 105 0.50 23.40 37.39
C THR A 105 0.49 24.33 36.18
N TYR A 106 1.19 25.47 36.28
CA TYR A 106 1.27 26.40 35.16
C TYR A 106 1.90 25.77 33.92
N ILE A 107 2.99 25.00 34.07
CA ILE A 107 3.63 24.32 32.94
C ILE A 107 2.65 23.31 32.31
N TYR A 108 1.99 22.48 33.11
CA TYR A 108 1.04 21.49 32.59
C TYR A 108 -0.18 22.12 31.89
N GLU A 109 -0.65 23.26 32.37
CA GLU A 109 -1.82 23.95 31.81
C GLU A 109 -1.50 24.83 30.59
N ASN A 110 -0.27 25.37 30.50
CA ASN A 110 0.06 26.42 29.53
C ASN A 110 1.13 26.00 28.51
N SER A 111 1.81 24.87 28.69
CA SER A 111 2.73 24.37 27.68
C SER A 111 1.97 23.74 26.52
N GLU A 112 2.09 24.35 25.35
CA GLU A 112 1.46 23.87 24.11
C GLU A 112 2.19 22.65 23.54
N VAL A 113 1.53 21.95 22.61
CA VAL A 113 2.18 20.92 21.79
C VAL A 113 3.18 21.58 20.84
N LYS A 114 4.34 20.95 20.61
CA LYS A 114 5.32 21.44 19.63
C LYS A 114 4.79 21.16 18.23
N TYR A 115 4.73 22.18 17.38
CA TYR A 115 4.39 22.05 15.97
C TYR A 115 5.59 22.30 15.05
N LEU A 116 5.70 21.52 14.00
CA LEU A 116 6.53 21.79 12.83
C LEU A 116 5.73 22.61 11.81
N ASP A 117 6.32 23.70 11.35
CA ASP A 117 5.73 24.62 10.37
C ASP A 117 4.32 25.13 10.75
N GLN A 118 4.04 25.22 12.06
CA GLN A 118 2.78 25.66 12.66
C GLN A 118 1.55 24.78 12.37
N ILE A 119 1.70 23.64 11.68
CA ILE A 119 0.57 22.81 11.23
C ILE A 119 0.71 21.36 11.72
N HIS A 120 1.93 20.82 11.77
CA HIS A 120 2.13 19.40 12.05
C HIS A 120 2.63 19.16 13.48
N GLU A 121 1.87 18.39 14.28
CA GLU A 121 2.28 18.04 15.65
C GLU A 121 3.56 17.20 15.65
N ALA A 122 4.55 17.63 16.43
CA ALA A 122 5.83 16.92 16.52
C ALA A 122 5.64 15.63 17.32
N THR A 123 5.84 14.49 16.65
CA THR A 123 5.86 13.18 17.31
C THR A 123 7.22 12.90 17.96
N GLY A 124 7.29 11.90 18.85
CA GLY A 124 8.56 11.49 19.46
C GLY A 124 9.63 11.08 18.44
N LYS A 125 9.23 10.41 17.35
CA LYS A 125 10.12 10.04 16.24
C LYS A 125 10.67 11.29 15.56
N MET A 126 9.81 12.26 15.22
CA MET A 126 10.22 13.52 14.62
C MET A 126 11.16 14.33 15.52
N LEU A 127 10.91 14.36 16.83
CA LEU A 127 11.81 15.01 17.79
C LEU A 127 13.20 14.36 17.81
N GLY A 128 13.28 13.03 17.72
CA GLY A 128 14.55 12.31 17.60
C GLY A 128 15.29 12.62 16.29
N GLU A 129 14.57 12.70 15.17
CA GLU A 129 15.14 13.10 13.88
C GLU A 129 15.61 14.56 13.88
N LEU A 130 14.83 15.49 14.45
CA LEU A 130 15.23 16.89 14.66
C LEU A 130 16.51 16.98 15.48
N ALA A 131 16.56 16.28 16.61
CA ALA A 131 17.73 16.28 17.48
C ALA A 131 18.98 15.78 16.73
N THR A 132 18.84 14.75 15.90
CA THR A 132 19.92 14.21 15.07
C THR A 132 20.39 15.24 14.04
N LEU A 133 19.46 15.79 13.24
CA LEU A 133 19.77 16.76 12.19
C LEU A 133 20.41 18.04 12.72
N TYR A 134 19.89 18.60 13.83
CA TYR A 134 20.50 19.79 14.43
C TYR A 134 21.86 19.51 15.04
N THR A 135 22.06 18.35 15.66
CA THR A 135 23.37 17.98 16.22
C THR A 135 24.41 17.83 15.10
N GLU A 136 24.07 17.15 14.00
CA GLU A 136 24.95 17.01 12.83
C GLU A 136 25.28 18.35 12.18
N ALA A 137 24.30 19.25 12.06
CA ALA A 137 24.53 20.59 11.52
C ALA A 137 25.49 21.42 12.37
N ILE A 138 25.32 21.38 13.70
CA ILE A 138 26.20 22.05 14.66
C ILE A 138 27.62 21.46 14.57
N MET A 139 27.74 20.13 14.52
CA MET A 139 29.04 19.45 14.45
C MET A 139 29.78 19.69 13.13
N SER A 140 29.05 19.77 12.01
CA SER A 140 29.62 19.98 10.68
C SER A 140 29.96 21.43 10.36
N SER A 141 29.71 22.38 11.28
CA SER A 141 29.80 23.84 11.05
C SER A 141 28.98 24.32 9.84
N LYS A 142 28.02 23.51 9.37
CA LYS A 142 27.16 23.83 8.25
C LYS A 142 25.91 24.48 8.81
N ALA A 143 25.75 25.78 8.57
CA ALA A 143 24.53 26.48 8.93
C ALA A 143 23.35 25.86 8.19
N THR A 144 22.56 25.01 8.85
CA THR A 144 21.27 24.54 8.33
C THR A 144 20.18 25.46 8.84
N SER A 145 19.44 26.09 7.93
CA SER A 145 18.23 26.81 8.29
C SER A 145 17.20 25.84 8.86
N MET A 146 16.33 26.34 9.75
CA MET A 146 15.18 25.58 10.26
C MET A 146 14.31 25.05 9.10
N GLU A 147 14.21 25.82 8.02
CA GLU A 147 13.51 25.43 6.79
C GLU A 147 14.12 24.18 6.13
N ASN A 148 15.44 24.10 5.99
CA ASN A 148 16.11 22.93 5.41
C ASN A 148 15.90 21.65 6.26
N VAL A 149 15.83 21.81 7.58
CA VAL A 149 15.56 20.68 8.49
C VAL A 149 14.11 20.21 8.34
N VAL A 150 13.14 21.13 8.35
CA VAL A 150 11.73 20.79 8.13
C VAL A 150 11.51 20.14 6.76
N MET A 151 12.21 20.61 5.71
CA MET A 151 12.18 19.99 4.38
C MET A 151 12.80 18.58 4.34
N SER A 152 13.77 18.29 5.21
CA SER A 152 14.38 16.96 5.28
C SER A 152 13.45 15.98 6.00
N ILE A 153 12.83 16.41 7.09
CA ILE A 153 11.85 15.60 7.83
C ILE A 153 10.60 15.37 6.99
N SER A 154 10.11 16.38 6.27
CA SER A 154 8.95 16.20 5.40
C SER A 154 9.21 15.15 4.33
N LYS A 155 10.42 15.08 3.76
CA LYS A 155 10.78 14.01 2.81
C LYS A 155 10.72 12.62 3.45
N ILE A 156 11.34 12.43 4.61
CA ILE A 156 11.36 11.15 5.32
C ILE A 156 9.94 10.71 5.69
N GLU A 157 9.15 11.61 6.25
CA GLU A 157 7.78 11.31 6.71
C GLU A 157 6.81 11.12 5.54
N ASN A 158 6.94 11.88 4.45
CA ASN A 158 6.12 11.68 3.25
C ASN A 158 6.45 10.35 2.56
N GLU A 159 7.73 9.97 2.48
CA GLU A 159 8.13 8.67 1.94
C GLU A 159 7.56 7.52 2.77
N ALA A 160 7.68 7.60 4.10
CA ALA A 160 7.08 6.64 5.01
C ALA A 160 5.54 6.60 4.89
N ALA A 161 4.88 7.76 4.73
CA ALA A 161 3.43 7.85 4.54
C ALA A 161 2.98 7.16 3.25
N VAL A 162 3.70 7.34 2.14
CA VAL A 162 3.44 6.66 0.87
C VAL A 162 3.55 5.15 1.05
N GLN A 163 4.64 4.69 1.69
CA GLN A 163 4.88 3.26 1.90
C GLN A 163 3.80 2.63 2.77
N GLU A 164 3.53 3.21 3.94
CA GLU A 164 2.56 2.67 4.90
C GLU A 164 1.14 2.65 4.35
N ALA A 165 0.72 3.70 3.63
CA ALA A 165 -0.59 3.72 2.97
C ALA A 165 -0.69 2.64 1.89
N THR A 166 0.39 2.41 1.14
CA THR A 166 0.45 1.35 0.11
C THR A 166 0.37 -0.05 0.74
N GLU A 167 1.13 -0.28 1.81
CA GLU A 167 1.11 -1.54 2.56
C GLU A 167 -0.25 -1.80 3.22
N HIS A 168 -0.90 -0.75 3.74
CA HIS A 168 -2.25 -0.85 4.30
C HIS A 168 -3.26 -1.27 3.24
N TYR A 169 -3.26 -0.63 2.07
CA TYR A 169 -4.12 -1.02 0.96
C TYR A 169 -3.94 -2.50 0.59
N GLU A 170 -2.68 -2.93 0.40
CA GLU A 170 -2.38 -4.32 0.09
C GLU A 170 -2.89 -5.30 1.13
N LYS A 171 -2.62 -4.99 2.41
CA LYS A 171 -3.04 -5.82 3.53
C LYS A 171 -4.56 -5.95 3.56
N MET A 172 -5.27 -4.83 3.48
CA MET A 172 -6.73 -4.84 3.53
C MET A 172 -7.36 -5.57 2.34
N MET A 173 -6.81 -5.40 1.13
CA MET A 173 -7.24 -6.14 -0.05
C MET A 173 -7.05 -7.66 0.12
N ARG A 174 -5.96 -8.12 0.74
CA ARG A 174 -5.72 -9.56 1.00
C ARG A 174 -6.62 -10.12 2.10
N GLU A 175 -6.83 -9.37 3.18
CA GLU A 175 -7.58 -9.84 4.35
C GLU A 175 -9.10 -9.83 4.11
N ARG A 176 -9.62 -8.78 3.45
CA ARG A 176 -11.06 -8.64 3.18
C ARG A 176 -11.47 -9.25 1.83
N GLY A 177 -10.55 -9.33 0.87
CA GLY A 177 -10.82 -9.80 -0.48
C GLY A 177 -11.00 -11.31 -0.58
N ARG A 178 -12.20 -11.75 -0.95
CA ARG A 178 -12.45 -13.11 -1.41
C ARG A 178 -12.33 -13.16 -2.92
N PHE A 179 -11.20 -13.70 -3.40
CA PHE A 179 -10.90 -13.77 -4.83
C PHE A 179 -11.07 -15.20 -5.38
N PRO A 180 -11.72 -15.39 -6.55
CA PRO A 180 -12.31 -14.33 -7.36
C PRO A 180 -13.57 -13.73 -6.69
N THR A 181 -13.79 -12.44 -6.85
CA THR A 181 -15.00 -11.78 -6.35
C THR A 181 -16.21 -12.21 -7.17
N GLU A 182 -17.42 -12.25 -6.60
CA GLU A 182 -18.63 -12.66 -7.34
C GLU A 182 -18.96 -11.77 -8.55
N THR A 183 -18.66 -10.46 -8.45
CA THR A 183 -18.90 -9.49 -9.51
C THR A 183 -17.75 -8.48 -9.58
N ASP A 184 -17.66 -7.76 -10.70
CA ASP A 184 -16.76 -6.62 -10.85
C ASP A 184 -17.09 -5.51 -9.85
N LYS A 185 -18.40 -5.24 -9.65
CA LYS A 185 -18.87 -4.25 -8.66
C LYS A 185 -18.37 -4.56 -7.25
N ALA A 186 -18.44 -5.82 -6.83
CA ALA A 186 -17.94 -6.24 -5.52
C ALA A 186 -16.42 -6.03 -5.37
N PHE A 187 -15.65 -6.21 -6.46
CA PHE A 187 -14.22 -5.87 -6.47
C PHE A 187 -14.00 -4.35 -6.37
N THR A 188 -14.73 -3.56 -7.16
CA THR A 188 -14.62 -2.10 -7.17
C THR A 188 -14.96 -1.50 -5.81
N GLU A 189 -16.07 -1.91 -5.19
CA GLU A 189 -16.50 -1.43 -3.88
C GLU A 189 -15.47 -1.73 -2.80
N LEU A 190 -14.91 -2.94 -2.79
CA LEU A 190 -13.84 -3.30 -1.87
C LEU A 190 -12.58 -2.45 -2.10
N SER A 191 -12.17 -2.26 -3.36
CA SER A 191 -10.99 -1.45 -3.69
C SER A 191 -11.16 0.00 -3.24
N ILE A 192 -12.34 0.59 -3.47
CA ILE A 192 -12.65 1.97 -3.04
C ILE A 192 -12.53 2.11 -1.53
N GLN A 193 -13.10 1.18 -0.75
CA GLN A 193 -13.00 1.22 0.71
C GLN A 193 -11.55 1.15 1.19
N CYS A 194 -10.75 0.26 0.61
CA CYS A 194 -9.32 0.15 0.94
C CYS A 194 -8.53 1.41 0.52
N GLU A 195 -8.86 2.00 -0.64
CA GLU A 195 -8.25 3.24 -1.15
C GLU A 195 -8.56 4.44 -0.22
N GLU A 196 -9.80 4.56 0.26
CA GLU A 196 -10.21 5.61 1.20
C GLU A 196 -9.45 5.53 2.53
N GLU A 197 -9.30 4.33 3.10
CA GLU A 197 -8.52 4.12 4.32
C GLU A 197 -7.03 4.44 4.13
N ALA A 198 -6.44 3.98 3.02
CA ALA A 198 -5.05 4.29 2.68
C ALA A 198 -4.83 5.79 2.49
N LEU A 199 -5.79 6.49 1.86
CA LEU A 199 -5.72 7.93 1.68
C LEU A 199 -5.75 8.68 3.01
N GLN A 200 -6.58 8.24 3.96
CA GLN A 200 -6.60 8.84 5.30
C GLN A 200 -5.26 8.69 6.03
N ILE A 201 -4.61 7.53 5.91
CA ILE A 201 -3.27 7.29 6.48
C ILE A 201 -2.25 8.25 5.86
N PHE A 202 -2.23 8.33 4.52
CA PHE A 202 -1.33 9.23 3.80
C PHE A 202 -1.56 10.69 4.22
N MET A 203 -2.79 11.19 4.15
CA MET A 203 -3.13 12.58 4.45
C MET A 203 -2.83 12.97 5.90
N LYS A 204 -2.95 12.04 6.84
CA LYS A 204 -2.64 12.27 8.26
C LYS A 204 -1.14 12.47 8.50
N LYS A 205 -0.29 11.75 7.75
CA LYS A 205 1.16 11.70 7.98
C LYS A 205 1.93 12.64 7.05
N SER A 206 1.43 12.85 5.84
CA SER A 206 2.10 13.68 4.86
C SER A 206 2.02 15.16 5.23
N PHE A 207 3.10 15.90 5.04
CA PHE A 207 3.11 17.35 5.17
C PHE A 207 4.20 17.98 4.29
N LYS A 208 4.01 19.25 3.92
CA LYS A 208 4.99 20.06 3.15
C LYS A 208 5.52 19.39 1.87
N ASP A 209 4.65 18.69 1.13
CA ASP A 209 4.94 18.17 -0.23
C ASP A 209 4.67 19.25 -1.29
N SER A 210 5.47 20.32 -1.28
CA SER A 210 5.23 21.51 -2.12
C SER A 210 5.18 21.21 -3.63
N GLU A 211 5.90 20.18 -4.09
CA GLU A 211 5.95 19.78 -5.51
C GLU A 211 4.92 18.68 -5.88
N LEU A 212 4.12 18.26 -4.89
CA LEU A 212 3.16 17.15 -4.97
C LEU A 212 3.83 15.85 -5.47
N SER A 213 5.11 15.69 -5.16
CA SER A 213 5.95 14.59 -5.65
C SER A 213 5.57 13.28 -4.99
N PHE A 214 5.37 13.30 -3.67
CA PHE A 214 4.95 12.15 -2.89
C PHE A 214 3.48 11.84 -3.12
N GLN A 215 2.64 12.86 -3.30
CA GLN A 215 1.25 12.64 -3.71
C GLN A 215 1.17 11.93 -5.08
N LYS A 216 1.95 12.36 -6.08
CA LYS A 216 2.02 11.67 -7.38
C LYS A 216 2.54 10.23 -7.23
N GLN A 217 3.53 10.02 -6.37
CA GLN A 217 4.07 8.70 -6.08
C GLN A 217 3.00 7.80 -5.43
N TYR A 218 2.27 8.31 -4.43
CA TYR A 218 1.15 7.62 -3.81
C TYR A 218 0.09 7.21 -4.84
N MET A 219 -0.37 8.15 -5.66
CA MET A 219 -1.38 7.87 -6.70
C MET A 219 -0.90 6.81 -7.68
N LYS A 220 0.37 6.87 -8.10
CA LYS A 220 0.97 5.86 -8.99
C LYS A 220 1.02 4.48 -8.32
N ASN A 221 1.42 4.42 -7.05
CA ASN A 221 1.45 3.15 -6.30
C ASN A 221 0.04 2.56 -6.16
N MET A 222 -0.96 3.39 -5.85
CA MET A 222 -2.34 2.93 -5.70
C MET A 222 -2.88 2.36 -7.01
N GLU A 223 -2.67 3.06 -8.13
CA GLU A 223 -3.10 2.60 -9.45
C GLU A 223 -2.42 1.27 -9.82
N GLN A 224 -1.11 1.16 -9.58
CA GLN A 224 -0.38 -0.08 -9.82
C GLN A 224 -0.94 -1.23 -8.97
N LYS A 225 -1.18 -1.01 -7.67
CA LYS A 225 -1.68 -2.05 -6.78
C LYS A 225 -3.10 -2.48 -7.12
N LYS A 226 -3.97 -1.53 -7.45
CA LYS A 226 -5.32 -1.80 -7.94
C LYS A 226 -5.29 -2.66 -9.20
N HIS A 227 -4.40 -2.33 -10.15
CA HIS A 227 -4.22 -3.12 -11.35
C HIS A 227 -3.73 -4.55 -11.04
N GLU A 228 -2.71 -4.70 -10.17
CA GLU A 228 -2.21 -6.01 -9.73
C GLU A 228 -3.31 -6.89 -9.12
N PHE A 229 -4.16 -6.34 -8.24
CA PHE A 229 -5.28 -7.08 -7.67
C PHE A 229 -6.38 -7.37 -8.68
N SER A 230 -6.65 -6.47 -9.63
CA SER A 230 -7.63 -6.69 -10.70
C SER A 230 -7.20 -7.85 -11.61
N GLU A 231 -5.94 -7.89 -12.03
CA GLU A 231 -5.40 -8.98 -12.85
C GLU A 231 -5.37 -10.30 -12.07
N MET A 232 -5.00 -10.27 -10.78
CA MET A 232 -5.11 -11.45 -9.91
C MET A 232 -6.55 -11.96 -9.82
N ASN A 233 -7.53 -11.07 -9.67
CA ASN A 233 -8.95 -11.42 -9.61
C ASN A 233 -9.40 -12.11 -10.91
N LYS A 234 -9.08 -11.52 -12.07
CA LYS A 234 -9.34 -12.08 -13.39
C LYS A 234 -8.71 -13.45 -13.58
N MET A 235 -7.44 -13.61 -13.22
CA MET A 235 -6.71 -14.87 -13.37
C MET A 235 -7.32 -15.99 -12.53
N LYS A 236 -7.70 -15.69 -11.27
CA LYS A 236 -8.37 -16.66 -10.39
C LYS A 236 -9.77 -17.01 -10.90
N SER A 237 -10.50 -16.03 -11.43
CA SER A 237 -11.82 -16.21 -12.06
C SER A 237 -11.73 -17.17 -13.24
N LEU A 238 -10.78 -16.93 -14.15
CA LEU A 238 -10.53 -17.76 -15.33
C LEU A 238 -10.19 -19.19 -14.93
N LYS A 239 -9.20 -19.37 -14.03
CA LYS A 239 -8.77 -20.69 -13.58
C LYS A 239 -9.92 -21.48 -12.94
N TYR A 240 -10.72 -20.83 -12.10
CA TYR A 240 -11.86 -21.47 -11.47
C TYR A 240 -12.95 -21.84 -12.49
N CYS A 241 -13.21 -20.98 -13.48
CA CYS A 241 -14.14 -21.29 -14.57
C CYS A 241 -13.68 -22.49 -15.41
N GLU A 242 -12.40 -22.56 -15.77
CA GLU A 242 -11.81 -23.69 -16.51
C GLU A 242 -11.94 -25.00 -15.72
N GLU A 243 -11.66 -24.97 -14.41
CA GLU A 243 -11.81 -26.13 -13.53
C GLU A 243 -13.26 -26.61 -13.43
N LEU A 244 -14.22 -25.68 -13.31
CA LEU A 244 -15.65 -26.00 -13.30
C LEU A 244 -16.12 -26.60 -14.63
N LEU A 245 -15.70 -26.01 -15.75
CA LEU A 245 -16.07 -26.52 -17.07
C LEU A 245 -15.53 -27.93 -17.27
N ARG A 246 -14.25 -28.17 -17.01
CA ARG A 246 -13.63 -29.50 -17.07
C ARG A 246 -14.33 -30.51 -16.16
N LYS A 247 -14.75 -30.08 -14.96
CA LYS A 247 -15.48 -30.93 -14.01
C LYS A 247 -16.85 -31.34 -14.58
N HIS A 248 -17.59 -30.40 -15.17
CA HIS A 248 -18.94 -30.67 -15.68
C HIS A 248 -18.94 -31.33 -17.07
N SER A 249 -17.93 -31.09 -17.91
CA SER A 249 -17.81 -31.67 -19.26
C SER A 249 -17.27 -33.09 -19.27
N LYS A 250 -16.68 -33.58 -18.18
CA LYS A 250 -15.97 -34.87 -18.13
C LYS A 250 -16.77 -36.06 -18.68
N ASP A 251 -18.01 -36.22 -18.23
CA ASP A 251 -18.86 -37.34 -18.66
C ASP A 251 -19.27 -37.21 -20.13
N HIS A 252 -19.46 -35.97 -20.58
CA HIS A 252 -19.79 -35.65 -21.96
C HIS A 252 -18.61 -35.89 -22.91
N GLU A 253 -17.40 -35.48 -22.54
CA GLU A 253 -16.16 -35.78 -23.27
C GLU A 253 -15.94 -37.30 -23.39
N GLU A 254 -16.22 -38.05 -22.33
CA GLU A 254 -16.13 -39.51 -22.35
C GLU A 254 -17.20 -40.13 -23.28
N ALA A 255 -18.44 -39.62 -23.21
CA ALA A 255 -19.50 -40.04 -24.12
C ALA A 255 -19.17 -39.75 -25.60
N MET A 256 -18.50 -38.63 -25.88
CA MET A 256 -17.98 -38.33 -27.22
C MET A 256 -16.90 -39.33 -27.64
N ARG A 257 -15.92 -39.63 -26.77
CA ARG A 257 -14.85 -40.60 -27.05
C ARG A 257 -15.38 -42.00 -27.35
N GLN A 258 -16.44 -42.40 -26.66
CA GLN A 258 -17.09 -43.70 -26.85
C GLN A 258 -18.05 -43.74 -28.06
N GLY A 259 -18.23 -42.62 -28.77
CA GLY A 259 -19.12 -42.55 -29.94
C GLY A 259 -20.61 -42.62 -29.61
N LEU A 260 -21.03 -42.32 -28.37
CA LEU A 260 -22.43 -42.47 -27.92
C LEU A 260 -23.41 -41.54 -28.64
N TYR A 261 -22.93 -40.48 -29.28
CA TYR A 261 -23.73 -39.53 -30.05
C TYR A 261 -23.83 -39.87 -31.54
N CYS A 262 -23.15 -40.92 -32.03
CA CYS A 262 -23.15 -41.31 -33.44
C CYS A 262 -24.37 -42.16 -33.86
N ALA A 263 -25.30 -42.42 -32.94
CA ALA A 263 -26.53 -43.16 -33.20
C ALA A 263 -27.66 -42.25 -33.77
N PRO A 264 -28.69 -42.82 -34.42
CA PRO A 264 -29.89 -42.06 -34.78
C PRO A 264 -30.49 -41.35 -33.55
N GLY A 265 -30.72 -40.04 -33.66
CA GLY A 265 -31.15 -39.19 -32.53
C GLY A 265 -30.02 -38.69 -31.61
N GLY A 266 -28.77 -39.07 -31.86
CA GLY A 266 -27.62 -38.71 -31.01
C GLY A 266 -27.30 -37.21 -30.97
N TYR A 267 -27.62 -36.44 -32.01
CA TYR A 267 -27.48 -34.97 -32.00
C TYR A 267 -28.42 -34.29 -31.00
N GLN A 268 -29.67 -34.77 -30.89
CA GLN A 268 -30.62 -34.24 -29.92
C GLN A 268 -30.14 -34.54 -28.49
N LYS A 269 -29.67 -35.76 -28.25
CA LYS A 269 -29.05 -36.14 -26.96
C LYS A 269 -27.82 -35.30 -26.64
N PHE A 270 -26.97 -35.02 -27.63
CA PHE A 270 -25.81 -34.13 -27.49
C PHE A 270 -26.23 -32.72 -27.04
N GLN A 271 -27.26 -32.15 -27.67
CA GLN A 271 -27.79 -30.83 -27.29
C GLN A 271 -28.36 -30.82 -25.86
N GLU A 272 -29.08 -31.87 -25.48
CA GLU A 272 -29.61 -32.02 -24.11
C GLU A 272 -28.50 -32.12 -23.07
N ASP A 273 -27.47 -32.95 -23.32
CA ASP A 273 -26.33 -33.12 -22.40
C ASP A 273 -25.51 -31.82 -22.30
N MET A 274 -25.31 -31.11 -23.41
CA MET A 274 -24.69 -29.77 -23.40
C MET A 274 -25.51 -28.74 -22.63
N GLY A 275 -26.84 -28.76 -22.78
CA GLY A 275 -27.75 -27.90 -22.01
C GLY A 275 -27.62 -28.13 -20.51
N GLN A 276 -27.51 -29.39 -20.08
CA GLN A 276 -27.30 -29.74 -18.67
C GLN A 276 -25.94 -29.27 -18.13
N ILE A 277 -24.87 -29.33 -18.93
CA ILE A 277 -23.55 -28.80 -18.53
C ILE A 277 -23.63 -27.31 -18.28
N VAL A 278 -24.25 -26.56 -19.20
CA VAL A 278 -24.42 -25.12 -19.07
C VAL A 278 -25.27 -24.77 -17.84
N GLU A 279 -26.35 -25.51 -17.59
CA GLU A 279 -27.19 -25.31 -16.40
C GLU A 279 -26.40 -25.55 -15.10
N ARG A 280 -25.65 -26.65 -15.01
CA ARG A 280 -24.82 -26.98 -13.84
C ARG A 280 -23.75 -25.92 -13.61
N TYR A 281 -23.04 -25.52 -14.67
CA TYR A 281 -22.04 -24.44 -14.60
C TYR A 281 -22.64 -23.11 -14.14
N ASN A 282 -23.83 -22.75 -14.64
CA ASN A 282 -24.50 -21.51 -14.25
C ASN A 282 -24.89 -21.47 -12.77
N LYS A 283 -25.21 -22.62 -12.16
CA LYS A 283 -25.58 -22.73 -10.75
C LYS A 283 -24.41 -22.60 -9.77
N GLU A 284 -23.17 -22.84 -10.18
CA GLU A 284 -21.99 -22.77 -9.29
C GLU A 284 -21.65 -21.31 -8.91
N PRO A 285 -21.53 -20.94 -7.62
CA PRO A 285 -21.15 -19.57 -7.22
C PRO A 285 -19.65 -19.30 -7.41
N GLY A 286 -19.21 -18.05 -7.27
CA GLY A 286 -17.79 -17.69 -7.22
C GLY A 286 -17.08 -17.70 -8.56
N LYS A 287 -17.80 -17.67 -9.68
CA LYS A 287 -17.21 -17.70 -11.02
C LYS A 287 -16.47 -16.41 -11.37
N GLY A 288 -16.83 -15.31 -10.72
CA GLY A 288 -16.33 -13.97 -11.01
C GLY A 288 -16.87 -13.37 -12.29
N LEU A 289 -16.00 -12.78 -13.10
CA LEU A 289 -16.39 -11.97 -14.26
C LEU A 289 -17.12 -12.85 -15.29
N GLN A 290 -18.44 -12.67 -15.38
CA GLN A 290 -19.34 -13.51 -16.19
C GLN A 290 -18.98 -13.56 -17.69
N GLU A 291 -18.29 -12.55 -18.21
CA GLU A 291 -17.88 -12.47 -19.62
C GLU A 291 -16.93 -13.61 -20.03
N GLN A 292 -16.04 -14.06 -19.14
CA GLN A 292 -15.07 -15.11 -19.49
C GLN A 292 -15.75 -16.48 -19.66
N GLY A 293 -16.75 -16.79 -18.84
CA GLY A 293 -17.57 -17.99 -18.99
C GLY A 293 -18.43 -17.98 -20.27
N LEU A 294 -18.77 -16.79 -20.78
CA LEU A 294 -19.50 -16.63 -22.05
C LEU A 294 -18.62 -16.93 -23.26
N TYR A 295 -17.37 -16.45 -23.29
CA TYR A 295 -16.43 -16.76 -24.38
C TYR A 295 -16.11 -18.24 -24.46
N ILE A 296 -15.87 -18.89 -23.32
CA ILE A 296 -15.60 -20.34 -23.32
C ILE A 296 -16.83 -21.11 -23.78
N ARG A 297 -18.05 -20.69 -23.37
CA ARG A 297 -19.31 -21.26 -23.84
C ARG A 297 -19.49 -21.10 -25.35
N GLN A 298 -19.19 -19.91 -25.90
CA GLN A 298 -19.25 -19.67 -27.34
C GLN A 298 -18.30 -20.59 -28.11
N GLY A 299 -17.05 -20.72 -27.65
CA GLY A 299 -16.08 -21.64 -28.27
C GLY A 299 -16.55 -23.09 -28.34
N PHE A 300 -17.17 -23.61 -27.27
CA PHE A 300 -17.74 -24.97 -27.28
C PHE A 300 -18.88 -25.15 -28.28
N TYR A 301 -19.76 -24.15 -28.44
CA TYR A 301 -20.85 -24.22 -29.42
C TYR A 301 -20.35 -24.12 -30.87
N GLU A 302 -19.37 -23.26 -31.13
CA GLU A 302 -18.73 -23.14 -32.45
C GLU A 302 -18.04 -24.44 -32.87
N GLU A 303 -17.34 -25.10 -31.94
CA GLU A 303 -16.69 -26.39 -32.19
C GLU A 303 -17.72 -27.50 -32.46
N ALA A 304 -18.81 -27.55 -31.70
CA ALA A 304 -19.89 -28.50 -31.91
C ALA A 304 -20.59 -28.33 -33.27
N ASP A 305 -20.84 -27.09 -33.69
CA ASP A 305 -21.47 -26.77 -34.98
C ASP A 305 -20.56 -27.17 -36.16
N MET A 306 -19.24 -26.96 -36.02
CA MET A 306 -18.26 -27.41 -37.01
C MET A 306 -18.31 -28.94 -37.19
N TYR A 307 -18.32 -29.71 -36.10
CA TYR A 307 -18.40 -31.17 -36.16
C TYR A 307 -19.74 -31.66 -36.76
N HIS A 308 -20.84 -30.99 -36.42
CA HIS A 308 -22.15 -31.31 -36.98
C HIS A 308 -22.18 -31.12 -38.51
N GLN A 309 -21.59 -30.02 -38.99
CA GLN A 309 -21.52 -29.75 -40.43
C GLN A 309 -20.67 -30.79 -41.16
N GLN A 310 -19.52 -31.19 -40.60
CA GLN A 310 -18.68 -32.25 -41.16
C GLN A 310 -19.41 -33.60 -41.25
N LEU A 311 -20.17 -33.99 -40.22
CA LEU A 311 -20.95 -35.22 -40.23
C LEU A 311 -22.06 -35.19 -41.29
N LYS A 312 -22.69 -34.02 -41.48
CA LYS A 312 -23.72 -33.81 -42.50
C LYS A 312 -23.14 -33.95 -43.91
N ASP A 313 -21.98 -33.36 -44.15
CA ASP A 313 -21.27 -33.44 -45.43
C ASP A 313 -20.86 -34.88 -45.73
N LEU A 314 -20.30 -35.58 -44.74
CA LEU A 314 -19.91 -36.99 -44.84
C LEU A 314 -21.12 -37.89 -45.15
N LYS A 315 -22.26 -37.64 -44.50
CA LYS A 315 -23.50 -38.38 -44.75
C LYS A 315 -24.02 -38.15 -46.17
N GLY A 316 -23.92 -36.92 -46.67
CA GLY A 316 -24.28 -36.59 -48.06
C GLY A 316 -23.36 -37.25 -49.08
N GLU A 317 -22.07 -37.40 -48.78
CA GLU A 317 -21.13 -38.15 -49.62
C GLU A 317 -21.43 -39.66 -49.61
N VAL A 318 -21.74 -40.24 -48.44
CA VAL A 318 -22.14 -41.65 -48.32
C VAL A 318 -23.45 -41.93 -49.06
N GLU A 319 -24.43 -41.02 -49.02
CA GLU A 319 -25.67 -41.16 -49.80
C GLU A 319 -25.41 -41.10 -51.31
N LYS A 320 -24.52 -40.22 -51.79
CA LYS A 320 -24.08 -40.19 -53.20
C LYS A 320 -23.35 -41.47 -53.61
N LEU A 321 -22.56 -42.07 -52.72
CA LEU A 321 -21.84 -43.31 -52.98
C LEU A 321 -22.79 -44.53 -53.04
N LYS A 322 -23.86 -44.53 -52.23
CA LYS A 322 -24.91 -45.57 -52.25
C LYS A 322 -25.67 -45.65 -53.58
N GLU A 323 -25.70 -44.58 -54.37
CA GLU A 323 -26.33 -44.58 -55.70
C GLU A 323 -25.50 -45.30 -56.77
N THR A 324 -24.29 -45.76 -56.46
CA THR A 324 -23.41 -46.46 -57.42
C THR A 324 -23.12 -47.90 -57.02
N SER A 325 -23.45 -48.86 -57.90
CA SER A 325 -23.49 -50.33 -57.71
C SER A 325 -22.14 -51.05 -57.46
N TRP A 326 -21.24 -50.50 -56.64
CA TRP A 326 -19.97 -51.13 -56.21
C TRP A 326 -19.78 -51.12 -54.68
N VAL A 327 -20.85 -50.79 -53.94
CA VAL A 327 -20.88 -50.36 -52.54
C VAL A 327 -20.31 -51.40 -51.55
N ASP A 328 -20.49 -52.70 -51.78
CA ASP A 328 -20.10 -53.70 -50.78
C ASP A 328 -18.57 -53.84 -50.64
N SER A 329 -17.81 -53.65 -51.73
CA SER A 329 -16.33 -53.70 -51.71
C SER A 329 -15.71 -52.43 -51.08
N ALA A 330 -16.44 -51.32 -51.09
CA ALA A 330 -16.01 -50.04 -50.53
C ALA A 330 -16.29 -49.96 -49.03
N VAL A 331 -17.40 -50.54 -48.59
CA VAL A 331 -17.82 -50.57 -47.18
C VAL A 331 -16.84 -51.37 -46.32
N ASP A 332 -16.31 -52.49 -46.83
CA ASP A 332 -15.27 -53.25 -46.12
C ASP A 332 -13.95 -52.47 -46.01
N MET A 333 -13.56 -51.76 -47.07
CA MET A 333 -12.38 -50.88 -47.04
C MET A 333 -12.55 -49.69 -46.08
N PHE A 334 -13.78 -49.21 -45.88
CA PHE A 334 -14.11 -48.14 -44.95
C PHE A 334 -14.19 -48.61 -43.49
N CYS A 335 -14.64 -49.85 -43.22
CA CYS A 335 -14.62 -50.46 -41.89
C CYS A 335 -13.19 -50.55 -41.32
N ASP A 336 -12.21 -50.88 -42.17
CA ASP A 336 -10.79 -50.90 -41.79
C ASP A 336 -10.24 -49.50 -41.49
N ILE A 337 -10.71 -48.47 -42.20
CA ILE A 337 -10.33 -47.06 -41.97
C ILE A 337 -10.95 -46.53 -40.67
N VAL A 338 -12.20 -46.88 -40.36
CA VAL A 338 -12.86 -46.49 -39.10
C VAL A 338 -12.20 -47.17 -37.90
N GLN A 339 -11.76 -48.43 -38.02
CA GLN A 339 -10.94 -49.10 -36.99
C GLN A 339 -9.54 -48.48 -36.87
N PHE A 340 -8.94 -48.01 -37.96
CA PHE A 340 -7.65 -47.30 -37.94
C PHE A 340 -7.75 -45.90 -37.31
N LEU A 341 -8.87 -45.20 -37.52
CA LEU A 341 -9.16 -43.87 -36.95
C LEU A 341 -9.51 -43.93 -35.46
N SER A 342 -10.04 -45.06 -34.97
CA SER A 342 -10.28 -45.30 -33.54
C SER A 342 -9.00 -45.42 -32.70
N TRP A 343 -7.82 -45.62 -33.29
CA TRP A 343 -6.58 -45.87 -32.55
C TRP A 343 -5.72 -44.61 -32.28
N LYS A 344 -5.86 -43.49 -33.01
CA LYS A 344 -4.94 -42.33 -32.84
C LYS A 344 -5.65 -41.00 -32.62
N GLY A 345 -6.04 -40.75 -31.36
CA GLY A 345 -6.39 -39.43 -30.82
C GLY A 345 -5.21 -38.46 -30.64
N THR A 346 -4.18 -38.50 -31.49
CA THR A 346 -3.08 -37.51 -31.43
C THR A 346 -2.39 -37.42 -32.78
N VAL A 347 -2.15 -36.18 -33.26
CA VAL A 347 -1.37 -35.78 -34.46
C VAL A 347 -2.16 -35.59 -35.77
N VAL A 348 -2.96 -34.52 -35.85
CA VAL A 348 -3.49 -33.96 -37.12
C VAL A 348 -2.46 -33.05 -37.83
N ALA A 349 -1.37 -32.63 -37.16
CA ALA A 349 -0.36 -31.75 -37.76
C ALA A 349 0.52 -32.42 -38.84
N GLY A 350 0.62 -33.76 -38.86
CA GLY A 350 1.46 -34.50 -39.82
C GLY A 350 0.79 -34.77 -41.17
N LEU A 351 -0.53 -35.01 -41.18
CA LEU A 351 -1.25 -35.45 -42.38
C LEU A 351 -1.52 -34.32 -43.39
N VAL A 352 -1.55 -33.07 -42.94
CA VAL A 352 -1.65 -31.89 -43.83
C VAL A 352 -0.38 -31.71 -44.69
N ARG A 353 0.77 -32.22 -44.24
CA ARG A 353 2.05 -32.09 -44.96
C ARG A 353 2.22 -33.20 -46.02
N THR A 354 1.81 -34.44 -45.72
CA THR A 354 1.87 -35.55 -46.67
C THR A 354 0.82 -35.43 -47.79
N ALA A 355 -0.37 -34.92 -47.49
CA ALA A 355 -1.39 -34.63 -48.50
C ALA A 355 -0.95 -33.51 -49.47
N ARG A 356 -0.24 -32.48 -48.96
CA ARG A 356 0.28 -31.37 -49.78
C ARG A 356 1.34 -31.82 -50.80
N ASP A 357 2.21 -32.77 -50.44
CA ASP A 357 3.25 -33.28 -51.34
C ASP A 357 2.70 -34.27 -52.38
N PHE A 358 1.60 -34.96 -52.06
CA PHE A 358 0.89 -35.82 -53.00
C PHE A 358 0.24 -35.00 -54.14
N PHE A 359 -0.31 -33.82 -53.84
CA PHE A 359 -0.91 -32.95 -54.86
C PHE A 359 0.10 -32.13 -55.68
N LYS A 360 1.33 -31.91 -55.19
CA LYS A 360 2.38 -31.23 -55.97
C LYS A 360 3.04 -32.10 -57.06
N LYS A 361 2.99 -33.43 -56.94
CA LYS A 361 3.56 -34.35 -57.96
C LYS A 361 2.65 -34.63 -59.16
N LYS A 362 1.44 -34.08 -59.18
CA LYS A 362 0.45 -34.28 -60.26
C LYS A 362 0.13 -33.03 -61.07
N ALA A 363 0.91 -31.96 -60.90
CA ALA A 363 0.80 -30.70 -61.63
C ALA A 363 2.01 -30.43 -62.57
N LEU A 364 2.57 -31.51 -63.13
CA LEU A 364 3.47 -31.50 -64.29
C LEU A 364 3.04 -32.61 -65.24
#